data_AF-A0A6P1I9B9-F1
#
_entry.id   AF-A0A6P1I9B9-F1
#
_cell.length_a   1.000
_cell.length_b   1.000
_cell.length_c   1.000
_cell.angle_alpha   90.00
_cell.angle_beta   90.00
_cell.angle_gamma   90.00
#
_symmetry.space_group_name_H-M   'P 1'
#
loop_
_entity.id
_entity.type
_entity.pdbx_description
1 polymer ?
#
loop_
_entity_poly.entity_id
_entity_poly.type
_entity_poly.pdbx_seq_one_letter_code
_entity_poly.pdbx_strand_id
1 'polypeptide(L)'
;MIVLFDQQLRGPGGITNRQLALDVRLLRRATGMWEVDRINPLTSLGSSVPLSAAATEVLTDHRIRLSSPAQTDVNTGRVDEQILQILLGLAEDYELGIQVIHTGHIQTVFPTSRVSNHAVGRAVDIREIDGKKVIDPTMSPSVLECFMQRASELGATEVGGPFDLNAERKGFFTDDVHRDHIHIGVTPGDPLAHLR
;
A
#
# COMPACT_ATOMS: atom_id res chain seq x y z
N MET A 1 -1.24 -7.04 -11.52
CA MET A 1 -2.14 -6.96 -10.36
C MET A 1 -1.33 -7.36 -9.15
N ILE A 2 -1.52 -6.67 -8.03
CA ILE A 2 -0.89 -7.03 -6.77
C ILE A 2 -1.90 -7.84 -5.98
N VAL A 3 -1.49 -9.02 -5.51
CA VAL A 3 -2.37 -9.92 -4.75
C VAL A 3 -1.73 -10.22 -3.42
N LEU A 4 -2.45 -9.91 -2.33
CA LEU A 4 -2.12 -10.37 -0.99
C LEU A 4 -2.88 -11.68 -0.71
N PHE A 5 -2.19 -12.75 -0.35
CA PHE A 5 -2.81 -14.02 -0.04
C PHE A 5 -2.08 -14.76 1.07
N ASP A 6 -2.82 -15.61 1.78
CA ASP A 6 -2.28 -16.55 2.74
C ASP A 6 -1.89 -17.85 2.04
N GLN A 7 -0.67 -18.28 2.25
CA GLN A 7 -0.14 -19.55 1.77
C GLN A 7 0.04 -20.50 2.95
N GLN A 8 -0.57 -21.68 2.85
CA GLN A 8 -0.26 -22.81 3.73
C GLN A 8 0.71 -23.75 3.03
N LEU A 9 1.85 -24.03 3.64
CA LEU A 9 2.84 -24.98 3.14
C LEU A 9 2.89 -26.18 4.08
N ARG A 10 2.68 -27.38 3.53
CA ARG A 10 2.84 -28.64 4.26
C ARG A 10 4.25 -29.18 3.99
N GLY A 11 5.07 -29.25 5.02
CA GLY A 11 6.41 -29.83 4.97
C GLY A 11 6.61 -30.94 6.02
N PRO A 12 7.81 -31.54 6.07
CA PRO A 12 8.14 -32.58 7.06
C PRO A 12 7.98 -32.12 8.53
N GLY A 13 8.11 -30.82 8.79
CA GLY A 13 7.95 -30.21 10.12
C GLY A 13 6.53 -29.75 10.46
N GLY A 14 5.52 -30.07 9.63
CA GLY A 14 4.14 -29.65 9.82
C GLY A 14 3.65 -28.60 8.81
N ILE A 15 2.57 -27.92 9.15
CA ILE A 15 1.96 -26.87 8.32
C ILE A 15 2.50 -25.52 8.78
N THR A 16 3.02 -24.72 7.85
CA THR A 16 3.36 -23.31 8.08
C THR A 16 2.42 -22.41 7.29
N ASN A 17 2.07 -21.27 7.88
CA ASN A 17 1.26 -20.24 7.24
C ASN A 17 2.12 -19.01 7.03
N ARG A 18 2.03 -18.38 5.85
CA ARG A 18 2.64 -17.08 5.59
C ARG A 18 1.77 -16.25 4.66
N GLN A 19 1.82 -14.94 4.80
CA GLN A 19 1.18 -14.03 3.87
C GLN A 19 2.19 -13.55 2.83
N LEU A 20 1.78 -13.47 1.57
CA LEU A 20 2.61 -13.03 0.45
C LEU A 20 1.88 -11.98 -0.37
N ALA A 21 2.61 -10.97 -0.82
CA ALA A 21 2.18 -10.04 -1.85
C ALA A 21 2.97 -10.36 -3.13
N LEU A 22 2.28 -10.55 -4.26
CA LEU A 22 2.92 -10.85 -5.55
C LEU A 22 2.44 -9.90 -6.64
N ASP A 23 3.38 -9.45 -7.48
CA ASP A 23 3.08 -8.82 -8.77
C ASP A 23 2.88 -9.91 -9.84
N VAL A 24 1.62 -10.19 -10.12
CA VAL A 24 1.20 -11.19 -11.11
C VAL A 24 0.79 -10.49 -12.39
N ARG A 25 1.40 -10.93 -13.51
CA ARG A 25 1.05 -10.50 -14.86
C ARG A 25 0.13 -11.52 -15.48
N LEU A 26 -0.96 -11.03 -16.03
CA LEU A 26 -2.01 -11.83 -16.63
C LEU A 26 -2.11 -11.48 -18.12
N LEU A 27 -2.34 -12.49 -18.94
CA LEU A 27 -2.69 -12.33 -20.35
C LEU A 27 -4.11 -12.81 -20.57
N ARG A 28 -4.88 -12.06 -21.35
CA ARG A 28 -6.20 -12.48 -21.81
C ARG A 28 -6.06 -13.20 -23.14
N ARG A 29 -6.37 -14.50 -23.17
CA ARG A 29 -6.34 -15.31 -24.39
C ARG A 29 -7.48 -14.91 -25.33
N ALA A 30 -7.36 -15.25 -26.61
CA ALA A 30 -8.41 -15.02 -27.61
C ALA A 30 -9.73 -15.72 -27.26
N THR A 31 -9.68 -16.80 -26.48
CA THR A 31 -10.85 -17.51 -25.92
C THR A 31 -11.55 -16.74 -24.78
N GLY A 32 -11.00 -15.60 -24.35
CA GLY A 32 -11.51 -14.79 -23.25
C GLY A 32 -10.99 -15.19 -21.87
N MET A 33 -10.27 -16.32 -21.74
CA MET A 33 -9.70 -16.80 -20.48
C MET A 33 -8.46 -16.00 -20.06
N TRP A 34 -8.29 -15.81 -18.75
CA TRP A 34 -7.08 -15.25 -18.16
C TRP A 34 -6.07 -16.35 -17.85
N GLU A 35 -4.80 -16.08 -18.15
CA GLU A 35 -3.68 -16.96 -17.82
C GLU A 35 -2.57 -16.15 -17.16
N VAL A 36 -1.85 -16.76 -16.22
CA VAL A 36 -0.65 -16.18 -15.63
C VAL A 36 0.48 -16.18 -16.67
N ASP A 37 0.91 -15.00 -17.07
CA ASP A 37 2.08 -14.80 -17.94
C ASP A 37 3.37 -14.97 -17.15
N ARG A 38 3.48 -14.22 -16.05
CA ARG A 38 4.63 -14.28 -15.15
C ARG A 38 4.28 -13.78 -13.76
N ILE A 39 5.09 -14.22 -12.81
CA ILE A 39 5.16 -13.66 -11.47
C ILE A 39 6.50 -12.94 -11.39
N ASN A 40 6.48 -11.64 -11.16
CA ASN A 40 7.72 -10.89 -11.04
C ASN A 40 8.43 -11.25 -9.71
N PRO A 41 9.77 -11.33 -9.69
CA PRO A 41 10.52 -11.58 -8.47
C PRO A 41 10.22 -10.55 -7.39
N LEU A 42 10.21 -11.00 -6.14
CA LEU A 42 10.14 -10.10 -5.00
C LEU A 42 11.40 -9.25 -4.91
N THR A 43 11.22 -7.97 -4.63
CA THR A 43 12.29 -7.02 -4.32
C THR A 43 12.33 -6.75 -2.82
N SER A 44 13.41 -6.11 -2.37
CA SER A 44 13.60 -5.68 -0.99
C SER A 44 14.11 -4.25 -0.98
N LEU A 45 13.76 -3.50 0.07
CA LEU A 45 14.34 -2.19 0.35
C LEU A 45 15.85 -2.25 0.69
N GLY A 46 16.42 -3.46 0.83
CA GLY A 46 17.84 -3.70 1.08
C GLY A 46 18.09 -4.20 2.50
N SER A 47 19.37 -4.27 2.89
CA SER A 47 19.77 -4.71 4.22
C SER A 47 19.20 -3.81 5.31
N SER A 48 18.79 -4.42 6.42
CA SER A 48 18.24 -3.71 7.57
C SER A 48 19.21 -2.68 8.13
N VAL A 49 18.65 -1.54 8.56
CA VAL A 49 19.32 -0.49 9.32
C VAL A 49 18.61 -0.34 10.69
N PRO A 50 19.20 0.38 11.67
CA PRO A 50 18.51 0.65 12.92
C PRO A 50 17.13 1.29 12.69
N LEU A 51 16.12 0.82 13.43
CA LEU A 51 14.76 1.34 13.32
C LEU A 51 14.69 2.76 13.90
N SER A 52 13.89 3.62 13.25
CA SER A 52 13.48 4.88 13.85
C SER A 52 12.45 4.65 14.96
N ALA A 53 12.18 5.70 15.75
CA ALA A 53 11.11 5.67 16.75
C ALA A 53 9.75 5.37 16.08
N ALA A 54 9.45 6.04 14.95
CA ALA A 54 8.22 5.82 14.21
C ALA A 54 8.10 4.41 13.66
N ALA A 55 9.20 3.83 13.14
CA ALA A 55 9.18 2.44 12.68
C ALA A 55 8.86 1.47 13.82
N THR A 56 9.44 1.71 15.01
CA THR A 56 9.16 0.91 16.21
C THR A 56 7.71 1.06 16.66
N GLU A 57 7.19 2.28 16.63
CA GLU A 57 5.81 2.58 17.01
C GLU A 57 4.81 1.95 16.03
N VAL A 58 5.03 2.08 14.72
CA VAL A 58 4.21 1.43 13.67
C VAL A 58 4.20 -0.09 13.82
N LEU A 59 5.32 -0.71 14.21
CA LEU A 59 5.38 -2.16 14.45
C LEU A 59 4.61 -2.61 15.70
N THR A 60 4.31 -1.70 16.62
CA THR A 60 3.73 -2.02 17.93
C THR A 60 2.33 -1.44 18.15
N ASP A 61 1.88 -0.47 17.35
CA ASP A 61 0.53 0.08 17.43
C ASP A 61 -0.49 -0.96 16.92
N HIS A 62 -1.34 -1.42 17.84
CA HIS A 62 -2.47 -2.33 17.58
C HIS A 62 -3.47 -1.84 16.51
N ARG A 63 -3.56 -0.53 16.27
CA ARG A 63 -4.42 0.03 15.21
C ARG A 63 -3.80 -0.09 13.83
N ILE A 64 -2.52 -0.44 13.71
CA ILE A 64 -1.84 -0.62 12.43
C ILE A 64 -1.60 -2.11 12.19
N ARG A 65 -2.48 -2.75 11.44
CA ARG A 65 -2.35 -4.16 11.05
C ARG A 65 -1.52 -4.30 9.77
N LEU A 66 -0.26 -4.65 9.93
CA LEU A 66 0.66 -4.90 8.82
C LEU A 66 0.45 -6.30 8.21
N SER A 67 0.44 -6.37 6.88
CA SER A 67 0.65 -7.64 6.18
C SER A 67 2.06 -8.19 6.46
N SER A 68 2.29 -9.49 6.30
CA SER A 68 3.65 -10.04 6.51
C SER A 68 4.73 -9.38 5.63
N PRO A 69 4.49 -9.09 4.33
CA PRO A 69 5.43 -8.32 3.51
C PRO A 69 5.63 -6.89 4.01
N ALA A 70 4.57 -6.16 4.38
CA ALA A 70 4.68 -4.80 4.91
C ALA A 70 5.44 -4.77 6.24
N GLN A 71 5.20 -5.74 7.12
CA GLN A 71 5.95 -5.90 8.37
C GLN A 71 7.44 -6.15 8.08
N THR A 72 7.77 -6.94 7.05
CA THR A 72 9.16 -7.14 6.63
C THR A 72 9.78 -5.83 6.16
N ASP A 73 9.06 -5.04 5.37
CA ASP A 73 9.53 -3.73 4.88
C ASP A 73 9.80 -2.75 6.03
N VAL A 74 8.90 -2.64 7.02
CA VAL A 74 9.12 -1.76 8.19
C VAL A 74 10.31 -2.24 9.02
N ASN A 75 10.48 -3.56 9.19
CA ASN A 75 11.62 -4.14 9.91
C ASN A 75 12.97 -3.94 9.21
N THR A 76 13.01 -3.49 7.95
CA THR A 76 14.29 -3.09 7.34
C THR A 76 14.76 -1.72 7.86
N GLY A 77 13.89 -0.93 8.49
CA GLY A 77 14.19 0.45 8.89
C GLY A 77 14.38 1.42 7.70
N ARG A 78 13.90 1.04 6.51
CA ARG A 78 14.09 1.82 5.27
C ARG A 78 12.82 2.39 4.67
N VAL A 79 11.66 2.13 5.30
CA VAL A 79 10.44 2.86 4.97
C VAL A 79 10.65 4.32 5.33
N ASP A 80 10.21 5.21 4.45
CA ASP A 80 10.38 6.64 4.61
C ASP A 80 9.69 7.13 5.88
N GLU A 81 10.39 7.97 6.64
CA GLU A 81 9.92 8.48 7.92
C GLU A 81 8.58 9.21 7.76
N GLN A 82 8.36 9.96 6.67
CA GLN A 82 7.11 10.68 6.45
C GLN A 82 5.93 9.73 6.25
N ILE A 83 6.14 8.58 5.60
CA ILE A 83 5.10 7.55 5.48
C ILE A 83 4.75 6.96 6.84
N LEU A 84 5.76 6.66 7.67
CA LEU A 84 5.53 6.14 9.02
C LEU A 84 4.75 7.14 9.88
N GLN A 85 5.09 8.42 9.81
CA GLN A 85 4.38 9.49 10.53
C GLN A 85 2.95 9.67 10.03
N ILE A 86 2.69 9.58 8.72
CA ILE A 86 1.33 9.60 8.18
C ILE A 86 0.52 8.41 8.70
N LEU A 87 1.10 7.20 8.76
CA LEU A 87 0.42 6.03 9.31
C LEU A 87 0.06 6.21 10.78
N LEU A 88 0.98 6.75 11.60
CA LEU A 88 0.72 7.03 13.01
C LEU A 88 -0.37 8.10 13.19
N GLY A 89 -0.30 9.19 12.42
CA GLY A 89 -1.31 10.26 12.45
C GLY A 89 -2.68 9.82 11.95
N LEU A 90 -2.75 8.91 10.97
CA LEU A 90 -4.01 8.29 10.54
C LEU A 90 -4.51 7.32 11.60
N ALA A 91 -3.60 6.57 12.23
CA ALA A 91 -3.96 5.64 13.26
C ALA A 91 -4.72 6.38 14.36
N GLU A 92 -4.34 7.62 14.74
CA GLU A 92 -5.03 8.46 15.75
C GLU A 92 -6.56 8.39 15.67
N ASP A 93 -7.11 8.35 14.45
CA ASP A 93 -8.54 8.35 14.17
C ASP A 93 -9.09 6.99 13.68
N TYR A 94 -8.24 6.09 13.15
CA TYR A 94 -8.67 4.89 12.41
C TYR A 94 -7.87 3.62 12.74
N GLU A 95 -8.48 2.44 12.59
CA GLU A 95 -7.73 1.18 12.44
C GLU A 95 -7.35 0.93 10.98
N LEU A 96 -6.07 0.72 10.72
CA LEU A 96 -5.49 0.54 9.40
C LEU A 96 -5.19 -0.93 9.10
N GLY A 97 -5.65 -1.45 7.96
CA GLY A 97 -5.15 -2.68 7.38
C GLY A 97 -4.23 -2.39 6.20
N ILE A 98 -2.93 -2.62 6.39
CA ILE A 98 -1.91 -2.35 5.38
C ILE A 98 -1.78 -3.54 4.43
N GLN A 99 -1.84 -3.29 3.13
CA GLN A 99 -1.65 -4.32 2.11
C GLN A 99 -0.17 -4.49 1.78
N VAL A 100 0.49 -3.42 1.34
CA VAL A 100 1.86 -3.47 0.83
C VAL A 100 2.53 -2.09 0.96
N ILE A 101 3.85 -2.10 1.16
CA ILE A 101 4.71 -0.91 1.13
C ILE A 101 5.69 -1.03 -0.03
N HIS A 102 6.45 -2.13 -0.11
CA HIS A 102 7.42 -2.36 -1.18
C HIS A 102 7.39 -3.81 -1.68
N THR A 103 7.57 -4.78 -0.76
CA THR A 103 7.78 -6.18 -1.12
C THR A 103 6.53 -6.76 -1.77
N GLY A 104 6.63 -7.13 -3.05
CA GLY A 104 5.52 -7.65 -3.84
C GLY A 104 4.79 -6.60 -4.69
N HIS A 105 5.18 -5.32 -4.62
CA HIS A 105 4.66 -4.24 -5.45
C HIS A 105 5.52 -4.04 -6.71
N ILE A 106 4.89 -3.60 -7.81
CA ILE A 106 5.60 -3.20 -9.04
C ILE A 106 6.56 -2.02 -8.77
N GLN A 107 7.75 -2.05 -9.36
CA GLN A 107 8.79 -1.03 -9.10
C GLN A 107 8.65 0.26 -9.93
N THR A 108 7.74 0.28 -10.90
CA THR A 108 7.43 1.46 -11.71
C THR A 108 5.96 1.82 -11.61
N VAL A 109 5.63 3.07 -11.88
CA VAL A 109 4.24 3.49 -12.08
C VAL A 109 3.75 2.85 -13.35
N PHE A 110 2.80 1.93 -13.25
CA PHE A 110 2.29 1.19 -14.40
C PHE A 110 1.55 2.11 -15.38
N PRO A 111 1.68 1.94 -16.70
CA PRO A 111 2.60 1.06 -17.45
C PRO A 111 3.91 1.76 -17.87
N THR A 112 4.33 2.79 -17.14
CA THR A 112 5.49 3.63 -17.47
C THR A 112 6.82 3.06 -16.95
N SER A 113 7.92 3.70 -17.34
CA SER A 113 9.27 3.46 -16.78
C SER A 113 9.60 4.34 -15.58
N ARG A 114 8.66 5.19 -15.12
CA ARG A 114 8.88 6.08 -13.97
C ARG A 114 8.93 5.26 -12.69
N VAL A 115 9.95 5.48 -11.86
CA VAL A 115 10.09 4.83 -10.55
C VAL A 115 8.86 5.12 -9.70
N SER A 116 8.27 4.09 -9.11
CA SER A 116 7.16 4.22 -8.15
C SER A 116 7.69 4.60 -6.77
N ASN A 117 6.91 5.34 -5.99
CA ASN A 117 7.24 5.62 -4.59
C ASN A 117 7.29 4.33 -3.74
N HIS A 118 6.52 3.29 -4.08
CA HIS A 118 6.65 1.97 -3.45
C HIS A 118 8.06 1.36 -3.64
N ALA A 119 8.68 1.60 -4.80
CA ALA A 119 9.99 1.03 -5.12
C ALA A 119 11.11 1.50 -4.18
N VAL A 120 10.88 2.63 -3.49
CA VAL A 120 11.87 3.31 -2.65
C VAL A 120 11.33 3.57 -1.23
N GLY A 121 10.27 2.87 -0.82
CA GLY A 121 9.74 2.94 0.54
C GLY A 121 8.99 4.22 0.88
N ARG A 122 8.56 5.00 -0.13
CA ARG A 122 7.83 6.27 0.02
C ARG A 122 6.34 6.19 -0.27
N ALA A 123 5.78 4.98 -0.30
CA ALA A 123 4.34 4.80 -0.45
C ALA A 123 3.83 3.55 0.27
N VAL A 124 2.52 3.52 0.49
CA VAL A 124 1.81 2.45 1.16
C VAL A 124 0.40 2.32 0.60
N ASP A 125 -0.08 1.07 0.48
CA ASP A 125 -1.46 0.78 0.11
C ASP A 125 -2.25 0.29 1.32
N ILE A 126 -3.38 0.94 1.60
CA ILE A 126 -4.31 0.64 2.68
C ILE A 126 -5.52 -0.10 2.11
N ARG A 127 -5.74 -1.35 2.52
CA ARG A 127 -6.86 -2.18 2.03
C ARG A 127 -8.08 -2.17 2.95
N GLU A 128 -7.90 -1.84 4.22
CA GLU A 128 -8.97 -1.84 5.22
C GLU A 128 -8.87 -0.60 6.12
N ILE A 129 -10.02 -0.04 6.48
CA ILE A 129 -10.20 1.05 7.45
C ILE A 129 -11.28 0.59 8.43
N ASP A 130 -11.00 0.65 9.73
CA ASP A 130 -11.92 0.23 10.81
C ASP A 130 -12.47 -1.20 10.61
N GLY A 131 -11.59 -2.09 10.13
CA GLY A 131 -11.94 -3.49 9.85
C GLY A 131 -12.79 -3.72 8.61
N LYS A 132 -13.15 -2.66 7.87
CA LYS A 132 -13.90 -2.76 6.61
C LYS A 132 -12.97 -2.56 5.41
N LYS A 133 -13.09 -3.44 4.40
CA LYS A 133 -12.31 -3.33 3.17
C LYS A 133 -12.72 -2.09 2.38
N VAL A 134 -11.78 -1.43 1.73
CA VAL A 134 -12.06 -0.26 0.87
C VAL A 134 -13.03 -0.63 -0.27
N ILE A 135 -12.90 -1.83 -0.84
CA ILE A 135 -13.82 -2.35 -1.88
C ILE A 135 -15.19 -2.80 -1.35
N ASP A 136 -15.41 -2.83 -0.03
CA ASP A 136 -16.69 -3.28 0.53
C ASP A 136 -17.81 -2.35 0.04
N PRO A 137 -18.89 -2.87 -0.59
CA PRO A 137 -19.97 -2.02 -1.11
C PRO A 137 -20.73 -1.27 0.00
N THR A 138 -20.54 -1.64 1.26
CA THR A 138 -21.09 -0.96 2.43
C THR A 138 -20.11 0.04 3.05
N MET A 139 -18.92 0.23 2.47
CA MET A 139 -17.98 1.28 2.88
C MET A 139 -18.61 2.64 2.61
N SER A 140 -18.66 3.49 3.63
CA SER A 140 -19.24 4.83 3.48
C SER A 140 -18.29 5.69 2.64
N PRO A 141 -18.77 6.30 1.54
CA PRO A 141 -17.94 7.22 0.76
C PRO A 141 -17.36 8.35 1.62
N SER A 142 -18.13 8.89 2.56
CA SER A 142 -17.66 9.96 3.45
C SER A 142 -16.48 9.55 4.34
N VAL A 143 -16.41 8.27 4.75
CA VAL A 143 -15.26 7.76 5.53
C VAL A 143 -14.01 7.76 4.66
N LEU A 144 -14.13 7.30 3.41
CA LEU A 144 -13.04 7.31 2.45
C LEU A 144 -12.61 8.75 2.11
N GLU A 145 -13.55 9.68 1.93
CA GLU A 145 -13.27 11.09 1.68
C GLU A 145 -12.48 11.71 2.84
N CYS A 146 -12.98 11.56 4.08
CA CYS A 146 -12.30 12.06 5.29
C CYS A 146 -10.92 11.42 5.47
N PHE A 147 -10.79 10.12 5.25
CA PHE A 147 -9.51 9.42 5.35
C PHE A 147 -8.49 9.93 4.34
N MET A 148 -8.87 10.05 3.07
CA MET A 148 -8.00 10.56 2.01
C MET A 148 -7.59 12.00 2.27
N GLN A 149 -8.53 12.84 2.70
CA GLN A 149 -8.25 14.23 3.06
C GLN A 149 -7.28 14.32 4.25
N ARG A 150 -7.49 13.49 5.29
CA ARG A 150 -6.61 13.43 6.46
C ARG A 150 -5.19 12.99 6.10
N ALA A 151 -5.04 12.00 5.21
CA ALA A 151 -3.72 11.58 4.73
C ALA A 151 -2.95 12.75 4.07
N SER A 152 -3.65 13.57 3.29
CA SER A 152 -3.11 14.77 2.67
C SER A 152 -2.68 15.83 3.68
N GLU A 153 -3.50 16.08 4.71
CA GLU A 153 -3.18 17.00 5.82
C GLU A 153 -1.96 16.55 6.63
N LEU A 154 -1.76 15.23 6.74
CA LEU A 154 -0.62 14.61 7.41
C LEU A 154 0.66 14.59 6.57
N GLY A 155 0.62 15.07 5.33
CA GLY A 155 1.81 15.24 4.50
C GLY A 155 1.83 14.44 3.20
N ALA A 156 0.79 13.68 2.86
CA ALA A 156 0.77 12.95 1.60
C ALA A 156 0.73 13.90 0.40
N THR A 157 1.52 13.58 -0.63
CA THR A 157 1.59 14.34 -1.91
C THR A 157 0.88 13.63 -3.06
N GLU A 158 0.59 12.34 -2.87
CA GLU A 158 -0.10 11.43 -3.77
C GLU A 158 -1.10 10.63 -2.93
N VAL A 159 -2.38 10.73 -3.23
CA VAL A 159 -3.45 9.99 -2.55
C VAL A 159 -4.39 9.41 -3.60
N GLY A 160 -4.23 8.12 -3.87
CA GLY A 160 -5.04 7.38 -4.85
C GLY A 160 -6.16 6.62 -4.16
N GLY A 161 -7.36 6.58 -4.73
CA GLY A 161 -8.46 5.82 -4.15
C GLY A 161 -9.65 5.59 -5.10
N PRO A 162 -10.78 5.10 -4.57
CA PRO A 162 -11.94 4.71 -5.40
C PRO A 162 -12.60 5.86 -6.17
N PHE A 163 -12.34 7.10 -5.75
CA PHE A 163 -12.80 8.35 -6.36
C PHE A 163 -11.75 9.44 -6.18
N ASP A 164 -11.86 10.50 -6.98
CA ASP A 164 -10.94 11.64 -6.98
C ASP A 164 -11.55 12.83 -6.25
N LEU A 165 -10.85 13.37 -5.24
CA LEU A 165 -11.28 14.52 -4.45
C LEU A 165 -10.95 15.88 -5.08
N ASN A 166 -10.04 15.92 -6.05
CA ASN A 166 -9.52 17.17 -6.63
C ASN A 166 -9.79 17.30 -8.14
N ALA A 167 -10.44 16.31 -8.75
CA ALA A 167 -10.80 16.29 -10.16
C ALA A 167 -9.59 16.57 -11.08
N GLU A 168 -9.51 17.75 -11.70
CA GLU A 168 -8.43 18.06 -12.65
C GLU A 168 -7.09 18.39 -11.98
N ARG A 169 -7.10 18.67 -10.67
CA ARG A 169 -5.86 18.97 -9.93
C ARG A 169 -5.12 17.70 -9.55
N LYS A 170 -3.79 17.78 -9.54
CA LYS A 170 -2.94 16.66 -9.12
C LYS A 170 -3.06 16.45 -7.61
N GLY A 171 -2.50 15.34 -7.13
CA GLY A 171 -2.46 15.03 -5.70
C GLY A 171 -3.43 13.92 -5.33
N PHE A 172 -4.72 14.14 -5.54
CA PHE A 172 -5.70 13.05 -5.49
C PHE A 172 -5.89 12.44 -6.87
N PHE A 173 -6.18 11.14 -6.92
CA PHE A 173 -6.44 10.46 -8.19
C PHE A 173 -7.27 9.18 -8.00
N THR A 174 -7.85 8.72 -9.10
CA THR A 174 -8.50 7.40 -9.19
C THR A 174 -8.23 6.80 -10.56
N ASP A 175 -8.17 5.48 -10.65
CA ASP A 175 -8.04 4.73 -11.90
C ASP A 175 -8.62 3.30 -11.72
N ASP A 176 -8.35 2.42 -12.68
CA ASP A 176 -8.84 1.04 -12.66
C ASP A 176 -8.16 0.17 -11.59
N VAL A 177 -7.03 0.58 -11.03
CA VAL A 177 -6.27 -0.21 -10.06
C VAL A 177 -6.42 0.27 -8.62
N HIS A 178 -6.91 1.49 -8.36
CA HIS A 178 -7.12 2.03 -7.01
C HIS A 178 -8.57 1.93 -6.52
N ARG A 179 -9.35 0.97 -7.04
CA ARG A 179 -10.75 0.76 -6.64
C ARG A 179 -10.91 0.01 -5.33
N ASP A 180 -9.89 -0.72 -4.90
CA ASP A 180 -9.95 -1.67 -3.78
C ASP A 180 -9.03 -1.34 -2.61
N HIS A 181 -8.28 -0.26 -2.72
CA HIS A 181 -7.36 0.23 -1.70
C HIS A 181 -7.20 1.75 -1.81
N ILE A 182 -6.60 2.36 -0.78
CA ILE A 182 -6.13 3.74 -0.82
C ILE A 182 -4.60 3.72 -0.90
N HIS A 183 -4.06 4.32 -1.94
CA HIS A 183 -2.63 4.57 -2.10
C HIS A 183 -2.26 5.88 -1.41
N ILE A 184 -1.19 5.88 -0.63
CA ILE A 184 -0.60 7.08 -0.03
C ILE A 184 0.87 7.13 -0.40
N GLY A 185 1.32 8.25 -1.00
CA GLY A 185 2.68 8.45 -1.47
C GLY A 185 3.24 9.84 -1.15
N VAL A 186 4.56 9.87 -0.96
CA VAL A 186 5.35 11.09 -0.75
C VAL A 186 6.39 11.24 -1.86
N THR A 187 6.22 12.25 -2.69
CA THR A 187 7.16 12.67 -3.73
C THR A 187 7.90 13.91 -3.25
N PRO A 188 9.22 13.82 -2.99
CA PRO A 188 10.00 14.97 -2.53
C PRO A 188 9.88 16.16 -3.47
N GLY A 189 9.57 17.34 -2.91
CA GLY A 189 9.42 18.60 -3.64
C GLY A 189 8.03 18.86 -4.22
N ASP A 190 7.12 17.87 -4.19
CA ASP A 190 5.72 18.10 -4.57
C ASP A 190 4.95 18.77 -3.40
N PRO A 191 3.98 19.67 -3.70
CA PRO A 191 3.02 20.14 -2.69
C PRO A 191 2.16 19.01 -2.11
N LEU A 192 1.52 19.26 -0.96
CA LEU A 192 0.53 18.35 -0.39
C LEU A 192 -0.59 18.07 -1.39
N ALA A 193 -1.19 16.88 -1.35
CA ALA A 193 -2.16 16.46 -2.36
C ALA A 193 -3.34 17.43 -2.51
N HIS A 194 -3.78 18.08 -1.43
CA HIS A 194 -4.87 19.07 -1.44
C HIS A 194 -4.44 20.47 -1.92
N LEU A 195 -3.13 20.72 -2.10
CA LEU A 195 -2.54 21.98 -2.54
C LEU A 195 -1.89 21.90 -3.93
N ARG A 196 -1.96 20.74 -4.59
CA ARG A 196 -1.38 20.49 -5.92
C ARG A 196 -2.27 20.93 -7.08
#